data_AF-A0A8K0QLU4-F1
#
_entry.id   AF-A0A8K0QLU4-F1
#
_cell.length_a   1.000
_cell.length_b   1.000
_cell.length_c   1.000
_cell.angle_alpha   90.00
_cell.angle_beta   90.00
_cell.angle_gamma   90.00
#
_symmetry.space_group_name_H-M   'P 1'
#
loop_
_entity.id
_entity.type
_entity.pdbx_description
1 polymer ?
#
loop_
_entity_poly.entity_id
_entity_poly.type
_entity_poly.pdbx_seq_one_letter_code
_entity_poly.pdbx_strand_id
1 'polypeptide(L)'
;MQFKFLFIVAAATAVLAAPLLMIPDLGLAAIADDWPMNSLNQIRMAAIDFNKTVAEWNGGYLGAISIVMQSRELVNTIGAASTSIAPSVVARTPNAVSLDQDALEIALHLVRDVGSAIDTAIDAKPKHDALPTLSKPIVVNIFKNLRTAASELGGVLGPLATGERVGEAHTIVKQIDDHLARGLAVYA
;
A
#
# COMPACT_ATOMS: atom_id res chain seq x y z
N MET A 1 -34.79 -12.35 -6.37
CA MET A 1 -34.11 -11.41 -7.30
C MET A 1 -32.61 -11.62 -7.16
N GLN A 2 -32.00 -12.25 -8.16
CA GLN A 2 -30.56 -12.52 -8.25
C GLN A 2 -29.92 -11.45 -9.13
N PHE A 3 -28.76 -10.92 -8.73
CA PHE A 3 -27.80 -10.34 -9.68
C PHE A 3 -26.43 -10.98 -9.45
N LYS A 4 -26.08 -11.87 -10.37
CA LYS A 4 -24.72 -12.35 -10.63
C LYS A 4 -23.96 -11.21 -11.33
N PHE A 5 -22.79 -10.82 -10.80
CA PHE A 5 -21.79 -10.11 -11.58
C PHE A 5 -20.65 -11.06 -11.91
N LEU A 6 -20.58 -11.36 -13.20
CA LEU A 6 -19.58 -12.14 -13.90
C LEU A 6 -18.59 -11.11 -14.48
N PHE A 7 -17.33 -11.09 -14.05
CA PHE A 7 -16.26 -10.41 -14.79
C PHE A 7 -14.94 -11.17 -14.66
N ILE A 8 -14.66 -11.96 -15.71
CA ILE A 8 -13.38 -12.09 -16.43
C ILE A 8 -12.12 -12.12 -15.56
N VAL A 9 -11.73 -13.32 -15.13
CA VAL A 9 -10.32 -13.67 -14.89
C VAL A 9 -9.83 -14.34 -16.17
N ALA A 10 -9.13 -13.57 -17.00
CA ALA A 10 -8.41 -14.13 -18.14
C ALA A 10 -7.13 -14.81 -17.61
N ALA A 11 -7.18 -16.14 -17.57
CA ALA A 11 -6.03 -16.99 -17.35
C ALA A 11 -5.02 -16.84 -18.50
N ALA A 12 -3.76 -16.57 -18.15
CA ALA A 12 -2.63 -16.82 -19.04
C ALA A 12 -2.15 -18.26 -18.79
N THR A 13 -2.67 -19.19 -19.58
CA THR A 13 -2.23 -20.59 -19.63
C THR A 13 -1.15 -20.72 -20.70
N ALA A 14 0.07 -21.11 -20.30
CA ALA A 14 0.99 -21.92 -21.13
C ALA A 14 2.16 -22.43 -20.27
N VAL A 15 1.90 -23.48 -19.48
CA VAL A 15 2.92 -24.45 -19.10
C VAL A 15 2.82 -25.56 -20.15
N LEU A 16 3.87 -25.80 -20.95
CA LEU A 16 4.22 -27.12 -21.48
C LEU A 16 5.54 -27.11 -22.27
N ALA A 17 6.32 -28.17 -21.99
CA ALA A 17 7.44 -28.74 -22.75
C ALA A 17 8.85 -28.11 -22.63
N ALA A 18 9.67 -28.74 -21.79
CA ALA A 18 11.14 -28.69 -21.89
C ALA A 18 11.64 -29.41 -23.16
N PRO A 19 12.76 -28.96 -23.73
CA PRO A 19 13.86 -29.88 -23.98
C PRO A 19 15.17 -29.37 -23.35
N LEU A 20 15.88 -30.31 -22.71
CA LEU A 20 17.26 -30.21 -22.24
C LEU A 20 18.16 -29.66 -23.35
N LEU A 21 18.55 -28.39 -23.28
CA LEU A 21 19.68 -27.87 -24.05
C LEU A 21 20.56 -27.01 -23.13
N MET A 22 21.80 -27.47 -23.04
CA MET A 22 22.98 -26.78 -22.56
C MET A 22 23.00 -25.32 -23.07
N ILE A 23 22.97 -24.33 -22.17
CA ILE A 23 23.23 -22.93 -22.52
C ILE A 23 24.37 -22.45 -21.61
N PRO A 24 25.43 -21.86 -22.19
CA PRO A 24 26.60 -21.36 -21.49
C PRO A 24 26.24 -20.27 -20.49
N ASP A 25 27.11 -20.09 -19.51
CA ASP A 25 27.15 -19.01 -18.51
C ASP A 25 26.75 -17.66 -19.14
N LEU A 26 25.44 -17.37 -19.09
CA LEU A 26 24.94 -16.02 -19.28
C LEU A 26 25.12 -15.39 -17.92
N GLY A 27 26.20 -14.62 -17.78
CA GLY A 27 26.30 -13.60 -16.75
C GLY A 27 24.96 -12.88 -16.71
N LEU A 28 24.18 -13.17 -15.67
CA LEU A 28 23.00 -12.39 -15.34
C LEU A 28 23.57 -10.99 -15.12
N ALA A 29 23.39 -10.12 -16.09
CA ALA A 29 23.15 -8.74 -15.77
C ALA A 29 22.00 -8.80 -14.76
N ALA A 30 22.34 -8.65 -13.48
CA ALA A 30 21.38 -8.42 -12.44
C ALA A 30 20.59 -7.21 -12.93
N ILE A 31 19.38 -7.46 -13.43
CA ILE A 31 18.40 -6.41 -13.51
C ILE A 31 18.21 -6.08 -12.03
N ALA A 32 18.84 -4.99 -11.59
CA ALA A 32 18.54 -4.36 -10.32
C ALA A 32 17.07 -3.99 -10.43
N ASP A 33 16.26 -4.91 -9.97
CA ASP A 33 14.83 -4.91 -10.20
C ASP A 33 14.29 -3.96 -9.12
N ASP A 34 14.29 -2.65 -9.41
CA ASP A 34 13.90 -1.52 -8.53
C ASP A 34 12.42 -1.54 -8.10
N TRP A 35 11.76 -2.69 -8.23
CA TRP A 35 10.33 -2.84 -8.03
C TRP A 35 9.86 -2.59 -6.58
N PRO A 36 10.60 -2.90 -5.47
CA PRO A 36 10.15 -2.52 -4.13
C PRO A 36 10.12 -1.00 -3.97
N MET A 37 11.14 -0.33 -4.51
CA MET A 37 11.27 1.13 -4.50
C MET A 37 10.17 1.80 -5.31
N ASN A 38 9.88 1.28 -6.52
CA ASN A 38 8.77 1.78 -7.33
C ASN A 38 7.41 1.59 -6.65
N SER A 39 7.16 0.42 -6.04
CA SER A 39 5.93 0.15 -5.30
C SER A 39 5.76 1.07 -4.09
N LEU A 40 6.82 1.27 -3.29
CA LEU A 40 6.80 2.20 -2.16
C LEU A 40 6.55 3.65 -2.63
N ASN A 41 7.16 4.06 -3.75
CA ASN A 41 6.93 5.39 -4.32
C ASN A 41 5.50 5.57 -4.84
N GLN A 42 4.88 4.55 -5.44
CA GLN A 42 3.47 4.60 -5.85
C GLN A 42 2.52 4.77 -4.66
N ILE A 43 2.75 4.02 -3.58
CA ILE A 43 1.96 4.18 -2.35
C ILE A 43 2.13 5.61 -1.81
N ARG A 44 3.37 6.12 -1.80
CA ARG A 44 3.68 7.47 -1.35
C ARG A 44 2.93 8.53 -2.17
N MET A 45 2.95 8.43 -3.49
CA MET A 45 2.21 9.35 -4.37
C MET A 45 0.70 9.30 -4.10
N ALA A 46 0.13 8.09 -3.94
CA ALA A 46 -1.28 7.94 -3.60
C ALA A 46 -1.64 8.55 -2.23
N ALA A 47 -0.74 8.44 -1.24
CA ALA A 47 -0.93 9.06 0.08
C ALA A 47 -0.87 10.60 0.00
N ILE A 48 0.05 11.15 -0.79
CA ILE A 48 0.16 12.60 -1.04
C ILE A 48 -1.09 13.12 -1.75
N ASP A 49 -1.58 12.44 -2.79
CA ASP A 49 -2.78 12.83 -3.53
C ASP A 49 -4.02 12.80 -2.65
N PHE A 50 -4.16 11.75 -1.82
CA PHE A 50 -5.20 11.66 -0.80
C PHE A 50 -5.11 12.84 0.17
N ASN A 51 -3.93 13.12 0.73
CA ASN A 51 -3.72 14.23 1.66
C ASN A 51 -4.14 15.56 1.05
N LYS A 52 -3.67 15.85 -0.17
CA LYS A 52 -4.00 17.07 -0.90
C LYS A 52 -5.50 17.22 -1.08
N THR A 53 -6.19 16.14 -1.46
CA THR A 53 -7.63 16.15 -1.68
C THR A 53 -8.40 16.43 -0.40
N VAL A 54 -7.99 15.88 0.74
CA VAL A 54 -8.60 16.18 2.04
C VAL A 54 -8.30 17.63 2.47
N ALA A 55 -7.07 18.10 2.28
CA ALA A 55 -6.65 19.46 2.65
C ALA A 55 -7.41 20.54 1.87
N GLU A 56 -7.57 20.35 0.55
CA GLU A 56 -8.26 21.28 -0.35
C GLU A 56 -9.79 21.18 -0.24
N TRP A 57 -10.31 20.18 0.48
CA TRP A 57 -11.74 19.95 0.57
C TRP A 57 -12.47 21.02 1.38
N ASN A 58 -13.47 21.63 0.74
CA ASN A 58 -14.28 22.71 1.31
C ASN A 58 -15.49 22.24 2.13
N GLY A 59 -15.70 20.93 2.31
CA GLY A 59 -16.85 20.38 3.02
C GLY A 59 -18.02 19.93 2.15
N GLY A 60 -17.96 20.08 0.81
CA GLY A 60 -19.04 19.65 -0.08
C GLY A 60 -19.09 18.13 -0.36
N TYR A 61 -20.26 17.59 -0.67
CA TYR A 61 -20.47 16.16 -0.94
C TYR A 61 -19.60 15.59 -2.07
N LEU A 62 -19.39 16.34 -3.16
CA LEU A 62 -18.56 15.87 -4.28
C LEU A 62 -17.11 15.63 -3.85
N GLY A 63 -16.56 16.55 -3.05
CA GLY A 63 -15.21 16.38 -2.50
C GLY A 63 -15.13 15.21 -1.53
N ALA A 64 -16.17 14.98 -0.71
CA ALA A 64 -16.21 13.81 0.16
C ALA A 64 -16.24 12.48 -0.62
N ILE A 65 -16.95 12.42 -1.76
CA ILE A 65 -16.93 11.26 -2.66
C ILE A 65 -15.52 11.06 -3.23
N SER A 66 -14.85 12.13 -3.67
CA SER A 66 -13.47 12.07 -4.14
C SER A 66 -12.51 11.53 -3.08
N ILE A 67 -12.65 11.98 -1.83
CA ILE A 67 -11.89 11.46 -0.68
C ILE A 67 -12.11 9.95 -0.53
N VAL A 68 -13.36 9.49 -0.52
CA VAL A 68 -13.69 8.05 -0.42
C VAL A 68 -13.07 7.25 -1.57
N MET A 69 -13.13 7.76 -2.80
CA MET A 69 -12.55 7.10 -3.97
C MET A 69 -11.03 7.00 -3.86
N GLN A 70 -10.34 8.08 -3.48
CA GLN A 70 -8.89 8.07 -3.32
C GLN A 70 -8.43 7.21 -2.14
N SER A 71 -9.21 7.13 -1.05
CA SER A 71 -8.89 6.18 0.02
C SER A 71 -8.96 4.73 -0.46
N ARG A 72 -9.93 4.40 -1.32
CA ARG A 72 -10.03 3.06 -1.94
C ARG A 72 -8.88 2.81 -2.90
N GLU A 73 -8.50 3.83 -3.68
CA GLU A 73 -7.34 3.73 -4.56
C GLU A 73 -6.07 3.47 -3.75
N LEU A 74 -5.84 4.21 -2.66
CA LEU A 74 -4.70 3.97 -1.76
C LEU A 74 -4.68 2.54 -1.21
N VAL A 75 -5.83 2.00 -0.78
CA VAL A 75 -5.95 0.58 -0.38
C VAL A 75 -5.54 -0.35 -1.52
N ASN A 76 -6.04 -0.11 -2.73
CA ASN A 76 -5.73 -0.93 -3.90
C ASN A 76 -4.25 -0.84 -4.28
N THR A 77 -3.65 0.36 -4.23
CA THR A 77 -2.22 0.58 -4.50
C THR A 77 -1.36 -0.20 -3.51
N ILE A 78 -1.70 -0.18 -2.22
CA ILE A 78 -0.98 -0.96 -1.20
C ILE A 78 -1.13 -2.47 -1.43
N GLY A 79 -2.33 -2.95 -1.77
CA GLY A 79 -2.58 -4.35 -2.07
C GLY A 79 -1.87 -4.84 -3.34
N ALA A 80 -1.86 -4.01 -4.40
CA ALA A 80 -1.14 -4.27 -5.64
C ALA A 80 0.37 -4.31 -5.40
N ALA A 81 0.92 -3.33 -4.68
CA ALA A 81 2.31 -3.35 -4.24
C ALA A 81 2.65 -4.64 -3.49
N SER A 82 1.82 -5.04 -2.53
CA SER A 82 2.02 -6.26 -1.75
C SER A 82 2.04 -7.52 -2.62
N THR A 83 1.15 -7.57 -3.60
CA THR A 83 1.09 -8.67 -4.59
C THR A 83 2.30 -8.69 -5.50
N SER A 84 2.83 -7.52 -5.89
CA SER A 84 4.07 -7.43 -6.67
C SER A 84 5.31 -7.77 -5.84
N ILE A 85 5.30 -7.49 -4.53
CA ILE A 85 6.37 -7.83 -3.58
C ILE A 85 6.42 -9.34 -3.29
N ALA A 86 5.30 -10.05 -3.25
CA ALA A 86 5.31 -11.45 -2.79
C ALA A 86 6.13 -12.44 -3.67
N PRO A 87 6.05 -12.44 -5.02
CA PRO A 87 6.79 -13.39 -5.86
C PRO A 87 8.31 -13.28 -5.75
N SER A 88 8.83 -12.08 -5.52
CA SER A 88 10.26 -11.82 -5.41
C SER A 88 10.84 -12.25 -4.06
N VAL A 89 10.04 -12.22 -2.98
CA VAL A 89 10.40 -12.84 -1.70
C VAL A 89 10.57 -14.35 -1.86
N VAL A 90 9.71 -14.99 -2.67
CA VAL A 90 9.72 -16.45 -2.89
C VAL A 90 10.85 -16.89 -3.83
N ALA A 91 11.19 -16.07 -4.83
CA ALA A 91 12.13 -16.44 -5.89
C ALA A 91 13.62 -16.24 -5.56
N ARG A 92 13.97 -15.64 -4.41
CA ARG A 92 15.35 -15.15 -4.14
C ARG A 92 16.03 -15.90 -2.99
N THR A 93 17.33 -16.14 -3.14
CA THR A 93 18.19 -16.70 -2.09
C THR A 93 18.29 -15.74 -0.90
N PRO A 94 18.54 -16.22 0.34
CA PRO A 94 18.52 -15.39 1.57
C PRO A 94 19.43 -14.15 1.59
N ASN A 95 20.32 -14.00 0.60
CA ASN A 95 21.35 -12.96 0.54
C ASN A 95 21.17 -11.99 -0.64
N ALA A 96 20.14 -12.13 -1.48
CA ALA A 96 20.08 -11.44 -2.77
C ALA A 96 19.30 -10.10 -2.79
N VAL A 97 18.53 -9.78 -1.74
CA VAL A 97 17.88 -8.47 -1.59
C VAL A 97 17.86 -8.11 -0.12
N SER A 98 18.79 -7.25 0.30
CA SER A 98 18.53 -6.41 1.46
C SER A 98 17.64 -5.28 0.99
N LEU A 99 16.58 -4.94 1.74
CA LEU A 99 16.08 -3.57 1.76
C LEU A 99 17.28 -2.64 1.91
N ASP A 100 17.65 -1.94 0.84
CA ASP A 100 18.79 -1.04 0.85
C ASP A 100 18.42 0.25 1.61
N GLN A 101 19.41 1.13 1.80
CA GLN A 101 19.19 2.36 2.57
C GLN A 101 18.11 3.24 1.93
N ASP A 102 18.03 3.23 0.60
CA ASP A 102 17.12 4.06 -0.19
C ASP A 102 15.66 3.60 -0.03
N ALA A 103 15.41 2.28 -0.09
CA ALA A 103 14.09 1.73 0.16
C ALA A 103 13.62 1.99 1.61
N LEU A 104 14.53 1.96 2.58
CA LEU A 104 14.23 2.33 3.96
C LEU A 104 13.88 3.82 4.09
N GLU A 105 14.63 4.70 3.43
CA GLU A 105 14.36 6.14 3.43
C GLU A 105 13.00 6.45 2.81
N ILE A 106 12.65 5.81 1.69
CA ILE A 106 11.33 5.96 1.07
C ILE A 106 10.23 5.45 2.01
N ALA A 107 10.46 4.34 2.70
CA ALA A 107 9.51 3.80 3.66
C ALA A 107 9.32 4.74 4.87
N LEU A 108 10.38 5.41 5.35
CA LEU A 108 10.30 6.48 6.34
C LEU A 108 9.55 7.72 5.81
N HIS A 109 9.71 8.06 4.54
CA HIS A 109 8.94 9.13 3.90
C HIS A 109 7.45 8.76 3.85
N LEU A 110 7.15 7.50 3.52
CA LEU A 110 5.78 6.99 3.55
C LEU A 110 5.15 7.09 4.95
N VAL A 111 5.90 6.80 6.03
CA VAL A 111 5.40 7.02 7.41
C VAL A 111 4.96 8.47 7.59
N ARG A 112 5.82 9.43 7.19
CA ARG A 112 5.53 10.87 7.34
C ARG A 112 4.34 11.30 6.50
N ASP A 113 4.25 10.83 5.26
CA ASP A 113 3.18 11.18 4.33
C ASP A 113 1.83 10.59 4.78
N VAL A 114 1.81 9.34 5.28
CA VAL A 114 0.61 8.75 5.91
C VAL A 114 0.23 9.51 7.17
N GLY A 115 1.19 9.85 8.03
CA GLY A 115 0.93 10.63 9.24
C GLY A 115 0.25 11.96 8.92
N SER A 116 0.79 12.71 7.97
CA SER A 116 0.23 13.98 7.49
C SER A 116 -1.17 13.83 6.89
N ALA A 117 -1.39 12.78 6.08
CA ALA A 117 -2.70 12.45 5.53
C ALA A 117 -3.74 12.18 6.62
N ILE A 118 -3.36 11.46 7.68
CA ILE A 118 -4.28 11.16 8.77
C ILE A 118 -4.54 12.37 9.65
N ASP A 119 -3.53 13.19 9.95
CA ASP A 119 -3.73 14.45 10.68
C ASP A 119 -4.71 15.37 9.93
N THR A 120 -4.54 15.50 8.61
CA THR A 120 -5.45 16.28 7.75
C THR A 120 -6.87 15.69 7.73
N ALA A 121 -7.01 14.35 7.71
CA ALA A 121 -8.32 13.71 7.81
C ALA A 121 -8.99 13.98 9.17
N ILE A 122 -8.25 13.90 10.27
CA ILE A 122 -8.74 14.23 11.61
C ILE A 122 -9.22 15.69 11.65
N ASP A 123 -8.44 16.63 11.12
CA ASP A 123 -8.80 18.05 11.07
C ASP A 123 -10.02 18.33 10.19
N ALA A 124 -10.24 17.52 9.15
CA ALA A 124 -11.40 17.59 8.28
C ALA A 124 -12.68 16.97 8.90
N LYS A 125 -12.57 16.27 10.04
CA LYS A 125 -13.70 15.58 10.67
C LYS A 125 -14.94 16.47 10.91
N PRO A 126 -14.84 17.73 11.39
CA PRO A 126 -16.02 18.56 11.56
C PRO A 126 -16.79 18.82 10.25
N LYS A 127 -16.06 18.96 9.12
CA LYS A 127 -16.67 19.10 7.79
C LYS A 127 -17.37 17.81 7.35
N HIS A 128 -16.77 16.67 7.67
CA HIS A 128 -17.36 15.35 7.43
C HIS A 128 -18.64 15.14 8.26
N ASP A 129 -18.62 15.47 9.55
CA ASP A 129 -19.77 15.33 10.43
C ASP A 129 -20.94 16.25 10.01
N ALA A 130 -20.65 17.37 9.30
CA ALA A 130 -21.66 18.25 8.72
C ALA A 130 -22.37 17.67 7.49
N LEU A 131 -21.94 16.51 6.97
CA LEU A 131 -22.56 15.80 5.85
C LEU A 131 -23.48 14.67 6.35
N PRO A 132 -24.78 14.92 6.59
CA PRO A 132 -25.68 13.94 7.21
C PRO A 132 -25.86 12.63 6.42
N THR A 133 -25.64 12.63 5.11
CA THR A 133 -25.80 11.41 4.28
C THR A 133 -24.50 10.63 4.10
N LEU A 134 -23.35 11.21 4.47
CA LEU A 134 -22.08 10.49 4.43
C LEU A 134 -21.94 9.65 5.68
N SER A 135 -22.14 8.34 5.53
CA SER A 135 -22.31 7.49 6.68
C SER A 135 -20.97 7.23 7.39
N LYS A 136 -20.95 7.45 8.71
CA LYS A 136 -19.85 7.07 9.61
C LYS A 136 -19.28 5.66 9.34
N PRO A 137 -20.11 4.62 9.06
CA PRO A 137 -19.61 3.30 8.70
C PRO A 137 -18.68 3.27 7.47
N ILE A 138 -18.88 4.13 6.46
CA ILE A 138 -18.03 4.16 5.27
C ILE A 138 -16.61 4.56 5.65
N VAL A 139 -16.45 5.64 6.41
CA VAL A 139 -15.12 6.12 6.82
C VAL A 139 -14.43 5.16 7.78
N VAL A 140 -15.17 4.60 8.74
CA VAL A 140 -14.65 3.56 9.63
C VAL A 140 -14.15 2.34 8.83
N ASN A 141 -14.88 1.93 7.79
CA ASN A 141 -14.47 0.81 6.95
C ASN A 141 -13.22 1.13 6.11
N ILE A 142 -13.08 2.37 5.64
CA ILE A 142 -11.88 2.84 4.94
C ILE A 142 -10.64 2.70 5.84
N PHE A 143 -10.71 3.21 7.07
CA PHE A 143 -9.60 3.09 8.02
C PHE A 143 -9.25 1.64 8.30
N LYS A 144 -10.25 0.77 8.50
CA LYS A 144 -10.02 -0.67 8.68
C LYS A 144 -9.30 -1.30 7.48
N ASN A 145 -9.75 -0.98 6.26
CA ASN A 145 -9.14 -1.49 5.04
C ASN A 145 -7.68 -1.01 4.87
N LEU A 146 -7.40 0.26 5.17
CA LEU A 146 -6.03 0.79 5.14
C LEU A 146 -5.12 0.07 6.14
N ARG A 147 -5.63 -0.24 7.34
CA ARG A 147 -4.86 -0.99 8.35
C ARG A 147 -4.58 -2.42 7.89
N THR A 148 -5.57 -3.11 7.33
CA THR A 148 -5.36 -4.44 6.74
C THR A 148 -4.30 -4.39 5.64
N ALA A 149 -4.38 -3.44 4.71
CA ALA A 149 -3.43 -3.30 3.62
C ALA A 149 -2.01 -2.97 4.14
N ALA A 150 -1.88 -2.10 5.15
CA ALA A 150 -0.60 -1.81 5.78
C ALA A 150 0.01 -3.04 6.46
N SER A 151 -0.81 -3.88 7.09
CA SER A 151 -0.37 -5.15 7.67
C SER A 151 0.11 -6.13 6.60
N GLU A 152 -0.59 -6.22 5.47
CA GLU A 152 -0.18 -7.06 4.32
C GLU A 152 1.16 -6.59 3.75
N LEU A 153 1.33 -5.27 3.58
CA LEU A 153 2.59 -4.67 3.14
C LEU A 153 3.73 -5.00 4.10
N GLY A 154 3.49 -4.93 5.42
CA GLY A 154 4.49 -5.33 6.41
C GLY A 154 4.85 -6.80 6.35
N GLY A 155 3.88 -7.67 6.07
CA GLY A 155 4.09 -9.11 5.90
C GLY A 155 5.02 -9.46 4.73
N VAL A 156 5.02 -8.65 3.67
CA VAL A 156 5.88 -8.87 2.49
C VAL A 156 7.21 -8.11 2.54
N LEU A 157 7.27 -6.96 3.22
CA LEU A 157 8.52 -6.21 3.41
C LEU A 157 9.40 -6.80 4.53
N GLY A 158 8.80 -7.34 5.58
CA GLY A 158 9.52 -7.93 6.72
C GLY A 158 10.56 -8.98 6.31
N PRO A 159 10.23 -9.96 5.44
CA PRO A 159 11.18 -10.95 4.94
C PRO A 159 12.31 -10.40 4.07
N LEU A 160 12.17 -9.19 3.50
CA LEU A 160 13.21 -8.52 2.70
C LEU A 160 14.21 -7.75 3.55
N ALA A 161 13.92 -7.55 4.84
CA ALA A 161 14.83 -6.93 5.76
C ALA A 161 15.81 -7.98 6.32
N THR A 162 17.09 -7.63 6.41
CA THR A 162 18.12 -8.50 6.99
C THR A 162 18.90 -7.76 8.08
N GLY A 163 19.39 -8.49 9.08
CA GLY A 163 20.16 -7.93 10.20
C GLY A 163 19.38 -6.88 11.00
N GLU A 164 20.04 -5.76 11.31
CA GLU A 164 19.48 -4.65 12.08
C GLU A 164 18.22 -4.02 11.42
N ARG A 165 18.13 -4.11 10.08
CA ARG A 165 17.03 -3.52 9.28
C ARG A 165 15.69 -4.21 9.50
N VAL A 166 15.68 -5.43 10.05
CA VAL A 166 14.44 -6.12 10.43
C VAL A 166 13.68 -5.31 11.47
N GLY A 167 14.38 -4.78 12.48
CA GLY A 167 13.76 -3.95 13.51
C GLY A 167 13.21 -2.64 12.95
N GLU A 168 13.92 -2.03 12.00
CA GLU A 168 13.50 -0.80 11.33
C GLU A 168 12.25 -1.00 10.46
N ALA A 169 12.22 -2.06 9.65
CA ALA A 169 11.05 -2.40 8.84
C ALA A 169 9.80 -2.64 9.70
N HIS A 170 9.93 -3.37 10.82
CA HIS A 170 8.83 -3.55 11.77
C HIS A 170 8.39 -2.23 12.40
N THR A 171 9.33 -1.36 12.74
CA THR A 171 9.05 -0.03 13.32
C THR A 171 8.25 0.83 12.35
N ILE A 172 8.63 0.84 11.06
CA ILE A 172 7.94 1.58 10.01
C ILE A 172 6.49 1.10 9.84
N VAL A 173 6.28 -0.21 9.72
CA VAL A 173 4.93 -0.78 9.57
C VAL A 173 4.07 -0.44 10.79
N LYS A 174 4.65 -0.55 11.99
CA LYS A 174 3.97 -0.18 13.24
C LYS A 174 3.58 1.29 13.25
N GLN A 175 4.47 2.20 12.86
CA GLN A 175 4.17 3.64 12.83
C GLN A 175 3.03 3.96 11.86
N ILE A 176 2.99 3.32 10.68
CA ILE A 176 1.87 3.44 9.74
C ILE A 176 0.56 2.97 10.39
N ASP A 177 0.56 1.79 11.04
CA ASP A 177 -0.65 1.29 11.73
C ASP A 177 -1.08 2.22 12.89
N ASP A 178 -0.13 2.75 13.68
CA ASP A 178 -0.42 3.67 14.78
C ASP A 178 -1.11 4.95 14.26
N HIS A 179 -0.65 5.52 13.14
CA HIS A 179 -1.32 6.67 12.50
C HIS A 179 -2.74 6.30 12.07
N LEU A 180 -2.92 5.19 11.35
CA LEU A 180 -4.24 4.75 10.90
C LEU A 180 -5.19 4.43 12.08
N ALA A 181 -4.68 3.85 13.16
CA ALA A 181 -5.42 3.57 14.38
C ALA A 181 -5.87 4.85 15.08
N ARG A 182 -5.03 5.88 15.12
CA ARG A 182 -5.40 7.21 15.64
C ARG A 182 -6.57 7.81 14.84
N GLY A 183 -6.47 7.79 13.51
CA GLY A 183 -7.55 8.29 12.65
C GLY A 183 -8.86 7.51 12.84
N LEU A 184 -8.77 6.18 12.91
CA LEU A 184 -9.91 5.32 13.20
C LEU A 184 -10.57 5.67 14.54
N ALA A 185 -9.79 5.87 15.60
CA ALA A 185 -10.31 6.18 16.93
C ALA A 185 -11.08 7.51 16.96
N VAL A 186 -10.65 8.50 16.18
CA VAL A 186 -11.32 9.79 16.04
C VAL A 186 -12.66 9.65 15.29
N TYR A 187 -12.72 8.80 14.26
CA TYR A 187 -13.92 8.61 13.44
C TYR A 187 -14.89 7.52 13.95
N ALA A 188 -14.46 6.66 14.88
CA ALA A 188 -15.23 5.52 15.40
C ALA A 188 -16.36 5.91 16.36
#